data_AF-A0A5D3B9V6-F1
#
_entry.id   AF-A0A5D3B9V6-F1
#
_cell.length_a   1.000
_cell.length_b   1.000
_cell.length_c   1.000
_cell.angle_alpha   90.00
_cell.angle_beta   90.00
_cell.angle_gamma   90.00
#
_symmetry.space_group_name_H-M   'P 1'
#
loop_
_entity.id
_entity.type
_entity.pdbx_description
1 polymer ?
#
loop_
_entity_poly.entity_id
_entity_poly.type
_entity_poly.pdbx_seq_one_letter_code
_entity_poly.pdbx_strand_id
1 'polypeptide(L)' 'MAAAELDMITDVFNRLVNSCHTKCISSNPLNHRYAEGDLLKGESVCIDRCTSKFFEVNKQVGERMSAMGNAAQASGSFSR' A
#
# COMPACT_ATOMS: atom_id res chain seq x y z
N MET A 1 2.87 -22.17 -8.24
CA MET A 1 4.02 -21.27 -7.99
C MET A 1 3.84 -19.97 -8.76
N ALA A 2 3.93 -19.96 -10.11
CA ALA A 2 3.82 -18.73 -10.91
C ALA A 2 2.49 -17.97 -10.78
N ALA A 3 1.34 -18.67 -10.71
CA ALA A 3 0.04 -18.00 -10.55
C ALA A 3 -0.09 -17.25 -9.22
N ALA A 4 0.42 -17.83 -8.13
CA ALA A 4 0.35 -17.22 -6.79
C ALA A 4 1.20 -15.94 -6.69
N GLU A 5 2.34 -15.89 -7.40
CA GLU A 5 3.16 -14.68 -7.50
C GLU A 5 2.44 -13.56 -8.26
N LEU A 6 1.76 -13.91 -9.36
CA LEU A 6 0.96 -12.96 -10.14
C LEU A 6 -0.23 -12.42 -9.34
N ASP A 7 -0.93 -13.28 -8.59
CA ASP A 7 -2.06 -12.88 -7.75
C ASP A 7 -1.61 -11.90 -6.65
N MET A 8 -0.47 -12.16 -6.03
CA MET A 8 0.13 -11.24 -5.05
C MET A 8 0.46 -9.87 -5.65
N ILE A 9 1.13 -9.83 -6.81
CA ILE A 9 1.49 -8.56 -7.47
C ILE A 9 0.23 -7.78 -7.83
N THR A 10 -0.81 -8.47 -8.30
CA THR A 10 -2.09 -7.87 -8.67
C THR A 10 -2.80 -7.25 -7.46
N ASP A 11 -2.84 -7.96 -6.33
CA ASP A 11 -3.42 -7.41 -5.09
C ASP A 11 -2.64 -6.18 -4.60
N VAL A 12 -1.30 -6.23 -4.61
CA VAL A 12 -0.45 -5.10 -4.23
C VAL A 12 -0.71 -3.88 -5.12
N PHE A 13 -0.80 -4.08 -6.44
CA PHE A 13 -1.10 -3.01 -7.39
C PHE A 13 -2.46 -2.38 -7.13
N ASN A 14 -3.51 -3.18 -6.96
CA ASN A 14 -4.86 -2.68 -6.69
C ASN A 14 -4.92 -1.88 -5.38
N ARG A 15 -4.25 -2.34 -4.33
CA ARG A 15 -4.17 -1.62 -3.05
C ARG A 15 -3.38 -0.32 -3.17
N LEU A 16 -2.28 -0.33 -3.92
CA LEU A 16 -1.47 0.86 -4.19
C LEU A 16 -2.31 1.94 -4.89
N VAL A 17 -2.98 1.58 -5.98
CA VAL A 17 -3.83 2.49 -6.77
C VAL A 17 -4.93 3.07 -5.89
N ASN A 18 -5.69 2.23 -5.18
CA ASN A 18 -6.78 2.69 -4.31
C ASN A 18 -6.28 3.62 -3.20
N SER A 19 -5.16 3.29 -2.56
CA SER A 19 -4.58 4.12 -1.49
C SER A 19 -4.12 5.49 -2.02
N CYS A 20 -3.37 5.51 -3.13
CA CYS A 20 -2.82 6.75 -3.65
C CYS A 20 -3.88 7.63 -4.31
N HIS A 21 -4.86 7.04 -4.99
CA HIS A 21 -6.03 7.76 -5.48
C HIS A 21 -6.78 8.43 -4.33
N THR A 22 -7.06 7.68 -3.26
CA THR A 22 -7.79 8.22 -2.10
C THR A 22 -7.01 9.36 -1.43
N LYS A 23 -5.69 9.23 -1.30
CA LYS A 23 -4.85 10.22 -0.62
C LYS A 23 -4.59 11.47 -1.48
N CYS A 24 -4.33 11.33 -2.77
CA CYS A 24 -3.83 12.42 -3.59
C CYS A 24 -4.91 13.11 -4.44
N ILE A 25 -5.99 12.41 -4.77
CA ILE A 25 -7.04 12.92 -5.67
C ILE A 25 -8.31 13.21 -4.85
N SER A 26 -8.75 12.27 -3.99
CA SER A 26 -10.05 12.40 -3.31
C SER A 26 -10.03 13.01 -1.90
N SER A 27 -8.88 13.24 -1.26
CA SER A 27 -8.85 13.58 0.18
C SER A 27 -8.88 15.07 0.52
N ASN A 28 -8.60 15.97 -0.42
CA ASN A 28 -8.43 17.39 -0.09
C ASN A 28 -9.79 18.12 -0.21
N PRO A 29 -10.26 18.83 0.85
CA PRO A 29 -11.49 19.63 0.79
C PRO A 29 -11.43 20.79 -0.22
N LEU A 30 -10.23 21.17 -0.68
CA LEU A 30 -10.05 22.13 -1.78
C LEU A 30 -10.13 21.47 -3.18
N ASN A 31 -9.82 20.17 -3.30
CA ASN A 31 -9.77 19.41 -4.57
C ASN A 31 -10.90 18.38 -4.72
N HIS A 32 -11.97 18.46 -3.91
CA HIS A 32 -13.14 17.56 -4.03
C HIS A 32 -13.92 17.74 -5.35
N ARG A 33 -13.44 18.60 -6.24
CA ARG A 33 -13.98 18.80 -7.57
C ARG A 33 -12.90 18.47 -8.57
N TYR A 34 -13.14 17.41 -9.34
CA TYR A 34 -12.43 17.17 -10.60
C TYR A 34 -12.70 18.39 -11.50
N ALA A 35 -11.78 19.35 -11.48
CA ALA A 35 -11.91 20.59 -12.24
C ALA A 35 -11.58 20.35 -13.72
N GLU A 36 -10.68 19.41 -14.00
CA GLU A 36 -10.21 19.02 -15.32
C GLU A 36 -9.88 17.53 -15.34
N GLY A 37 -9.69 16.96 -16.54
CA GLY A 37 -9.42 15.52 -16.72
C GLY A 37 -7.96 15.14 -16.54
N ASP A 38 -7.06 16.12 -16.55
CA ASP A 38 -5.62 15.91 -16.38
C ASP A 38 -5.21 16.07 -14.91
N LEU A 39 -4.12 15.40 -14.53
CA LEU A 39 -3.57 15.56 -13.19
C LEU A 39 -2.92 16.94 -13.03
N LEU A 40 -3.31 17.63 -11.98
CA LEU A 40 -2.60 18.84 -11.55
C LEU A 40 -1.19 18.49 -11.11
N LYS A 41 -0.24 19.42 -11.29
CA LYS A 41 1.17 19.23 -10.87
C LYS A 41 1.30 18.77 -9.41
N GLY A 42 0.42 19.27 -8.52
CA GLY A 42 0.39 18.86 -7.11
C GLY A 42 -0.04 17.40 -6.91
N GLU A 43 -0.98 16.92 -7.71
CA GLU A 43 -1.47 15.54 -7.67
C GLU A 43 -0.41 14.58 -8.20
N SER A 44 0.26 14.92 -9.31
CA SER A 44 1.37 14.11 -9.85
C SER A 44 2.49 13.93 -8.84
N VAL A 45 2.96 15.02 -8.22
CA VAL A 45 4.01 14.97 -7.18
C VAL A 45 3.52 14.23 -5.93
N CYS A 46 2.23 14.35 -5.57
CA CYS A 46 1.67 13.59 -4.47
C CYS A 46 1.68 12.08 -4.75
N ILE A 47 1.30 11.66 -5.97
CA ILE A 47 1.27 10.25 -6.37
C ILE A 47 2.67 9.65 -6.27
N ASP A 48 3.71 10.32 -6.78
CA ASP A 48 5.10 9.87 -6.68
C ASP A 48 5.55 9.66 -5.22
N ARG A 49 5.19 10.61 -4.34
CA ARG A 49 5.47 10.49 -2.90
C ARG A 49 4.65 9.37 -2.26
N CYS A 50 3.41 9.18 -2.69
CA CYS A 50 2.53 8.15 -2.15
C CYS A 50 3.03 6.75 -2.49
N THR A 51 3.44 6.50 -3.73
CA THR A 51 3.98 5.20 -4.16
C THR A 51 5.26 4.86 -3.41
N SER A 52 6.18 5.81 -3.28
CA SER A 52 7.40 5.66 -2.47
C SER A 52 7.08 5.26 -1.02
N LYS A 53 6.15 5.98 -0.37
CA LYS A 53 5.76 5.70 1.02
C LYS A 53 5.02 4.37 1.15
N PHE A 54 4.20 4.01 0.17
CA PHE A 54 3.45 2.75 0.20
C PHE A 54 4.39 1.55 0.29
N PHE A 55 5.43 1.52 -0.56
CA PHE A 55 6.41 0.43 -0.53
C PHE A 55 7.29 0.45 0.72
N GLU A 56 7.67 1.63 1.22
CA GLU A 56 8.39 1.75 2.49
C GLU A 56 7.59 1.17 3.65
N VAL A 57 6.30 1.53 3.76
CA VAL A 57 5.40 0.99 4.79
C VAL A 57 5.16 -0.50 4.57
N ASN A 58 4.95 -0.95 3.33
CA ASN A 58 4.75 -2.36 3.02
C ASN A 58 5.95 -3.22 3.46
N LYS A 59 7.18 -2.75 3.23
CA LYS A 59 8.40 -3.38 3.72
C LYS A 59 8.44 -3.44 5.25
N GLN A 60 8.22 -2.32 5.93
CA GLN A 60 8.24 -2.26 7.39
C GLN A 60 7.20 -3.19 8.02
N VAL A 61 5.99 -3.25 7.47
CA VAL A 61 4.94 -4.18 7.92
C VAL A 61 5.41 -5.63 7.74
N GLY A 62 5.99 -5.98 6.60
CA GLY A 62 6.54 -7.31 6.36
C GLY A 62 7.63 -7.73 7.36
N GLU A 63 8.54 -6.81 7.68
CA GLU A 63 9.59 -7.03 8.69
C GLU A 63 9.00 -7.29 10.08
N ARG A 64 7.99 -6.50 10.49
CA ARG A 64 7.31 -6.66 11.79
C ARG A 64 6.51 -7.96 11.87
N MET A 65 5.76 -8.29 10.81
CA MET A 65 5.00 -9.54 10.76
C MET A 65 5.92 -10.77 10.82
N SER A 66 7.05 -10.73 10.13
CA SER A 66 8.04 -11.81 10.16
C SER A 66 8.67 -11.97 11.54
N ALA A 67 9.04 -10.85 12.20
CA ALA A 67 9.56 -10.86 13.56
C ALA A 67 8.53 -11.43 14.56
N MET A 68 7.26 -11.07 14.42
CA MET A 68 6.16 -11.60 15.25
C MET A 68 5.91 -13.09 15.00
N GLY A 69 5.96 -13.55 13.75
CA GLY A 69 5.81 -14.97 13.40
C GLY A 69 6.90 -15.84 14.04
N ASN A 70 8.15 -15.39 13.99
CA ASN A 70 9.27 -16.08 14.64
C ASN A 70 9.12 -16.11 16.18
N ALA A 71 8.66 -15.01 16.78
CA ALA A 71 8.40 -14.94 18.23
C ALA A 71 7.22 -15.84 18.66
N ALA A 72 6.17 -15.94 17.84
CA ALA A 72 5.05 -16.84 18.08
C ALA A 72 5.44 -18.32 17.98
N GLN A 73 6.33 -18.65 17.03
CA GLN A 73 6.85 -20.01 16.88
C GLN A 73 7.80 -20.42 18.03
N ALA A 74 8.53 -19.46 18.61
CA ALA A 74 9.38 -19.68 19.77
C ALA A 74 8.62 -19.88 21.10
N SER A 75 7.33 -19.48 21.17
CA SER A 75 6.51 -19.56 22.40
C SER A 75 5.53 -20.74 22.46
N GLY A 76 5.57 -21.67 21.50
CA GLY A 76 5.09 -23.05 21.70
C GLY A 76 3.59 -23.26 21.95
N SER A 77 2.69 -22.35 21.56
CA SER A 77 1.25 -22.46 21.88
C SER A 77 0.37 -22.90 20.70
N PHE A 78 0.71 -24.00 20.01
CA PHE A 78 -0.25 -24.70 19.14
C PHE A 78 -0.11 -26.23 19.16
N SER A 79 0.10 -26.80 20.35
CA SER A 79 -0.02 -28.24 20.58
C SER A 79 -1.00 -28.52 21.73
N ARG A 80 -2.26 -28.09 21.57
CA ARG A 80 -3.45 -28.75 22.13
C ARG A 80 -4.64 -28.51 21.21
#